data_AF-A0A533UBG5-F1
#
_entry.id   AF-A0A533UBG5-F1
#
_cell.length_a   1.000
_cell.length_b   1.000
_cell.length_c   1.000
_cell.angle_alpha   90.00
_cell.angle_beta   90.00
_cell.angle_gamma   90.00
#
_symmetry.space_group_name_H-M   'P 1'
#
loop_
_entity.id
_entity.type
_entity.pdbx_description
1 polymer ?
#
loop_
_entity_poly.entity_id
_entity_poly.type
_entity_poly.pdbx_seq_one_letter_code
_entity_poly.pdbx_strand_id
1 'polypeptide(L)'
;MTYQEREISKNQLEKILQTLDLDEGIRIENKSNMIFLNRSAKRYCINISIQGNEEFFYRDNVRDVLDFLNEKIEQTSTIFSY
;
A
#
# COMPACT_ATOMS: atom_id res chain seq x y z
N MET A 1 -4.16 1.49 21.27
CA MET A 1 -4.95 0.71 20.30
C MET A 1 -3.97 -0.16 19.56
N THR A 2 -4.21 -1.48 19.52
CA THR A 2 -3.37 -2.41 18.75
C THR A 2 -4.03 -2.51 17.37
N TYR A 3 -3.38 -1.98 16.32
CA TYR A 3 -3.87 -2.14 14.95
C TYR A 3 -3.90 -3.64 14.63
N GLN A 4 -5.07 -4.14 14.26
CA GLN A 4 -5.26 -5.56 13.98
C GLN A 4 -5.07 -5.79 12.49
N GLU A 5 -3.93 -6.39 12.14
CA GLU A 5 -3.61 -6.74 10.76
C GLU A 5 -4.74 -7.59 10.16
N ARG A 6 -5.22 -7.18 8.99
CA ARG A 6 -6.26 -7.89 8.25
C ARG A 6 -5.81 -8.09 6.81
N GLU A 7 -5.79 -9.35 6.37
CA GLU A 7 -5.64 -9.68 4.95
C GLU A 7 -6.88 -9.23 4.16
N ILE A 8 -6.65 -8.58 3.03
CA ILE A 8 -7.69 -8.03 2.16
C ILE A 8 -7.48 -8.49 0.72
N SER A 9 -8.57 -8.57 -0.03
CA SER A 9 -8.51 -8.85 -1.47
C SER A 9 -8.12 -7.60 -2.26
N LYS A 10 -7.52 -7.79 -3.45
CA LYS A 10 -7.22 -6.69 -4.37
C LYS A 10 -8.44 -5.83 -4.73
N ASN A 11 -9.63 -6.42 -4.77
CA ASN A 11 -10.89 -5.71 -5.03
C ASN A 11 -11.27 -4.73 -3.90
N GLN A 12 -10.77 -4.92 -2.69
CA GLN A 12 -11.02 -4.03 -1.55
C GLN A 12 -10.00 -2.89 -1.47
N LEU A 13 -8.87 -3.00 -2.19
CA LEU A 13 -7.76 -2.05 -2.11
C LEU A 13 -8.19 -0.62 -2.45
N GLU A 14 -8.93 -0.43 -3.54
CA GLU A 14 -9.44 0.89 -3.91
C GLU A 14 -10.30 1.51 -2.81
N LYS A 15 -11.26 0.74 -2.27
CA LYS A 15 -12.16 1.21 -1.22
C LYS A 15 -11.38 1.61 0.03
N ILE A 16 -10.38 0.83 0.41
CA ILE A 16 -9.55 1.09 1.59
C ILE A 16 -8.67 2.32 1.36
N LEU A 17 -8.06 2.47 0.19
CA LEU A 17 -7.28 3.67 -0.15
C LEU A 17 -8.13 4.95 -0.07
N GLN A 18 -9.39 4.90 -0.48
CA GLN A 18 -10.31 6.05 -0.39
C GLN A 18 -10.62 6.45 1.06
N THR A 19 -10.63 5.48 1.98
CA THR A 19 -10.96 5.71 3.40
C THR A 19 -9.75 5.71 4.32
N LEU A 20 -8.53 5.53 3.78
CA LEU A 20 -7.31 5.38 4.57
C LEU A 20 -7.05 6.63 5.41
N ASP A 21 -7.00 6.46 6.73
CA ASP A 21 -6.70 7.54 7.68
C ASP A 21 -5.18 7.74 7.87
N LEU A 22 -4.79 8.77 8.61
CA LEU A 22 -3.39 9.15 8.86
C LEU A 22 -2.60 8.12 9.68
N ASP A 23 -3.30 7.35 10.51
CA ASP A 23 -2.70 6.34 11.37
C ASP A 23 -2.84 4.91 10.82
N GLU A 24 -3.44 4.77 9.62
CA GLU A 24 -3.64 3.48 8.95
C GLU A 24 -2.58 3.25 7.85
N GLY A 25 -2.46 2.00 7.43
CA GLY A 25 -1.52 1.63 6.39
C GLY A 25 -1.92 0.37 5.63
N ILE A 26 -1.23 0.15 4.53
CA ILE A 26 -1.36 -1.04 3.70
C ILE A 26 0.04 -1.62 3.50
N ARG A 27 0.21 -2.92 3.75
CA ARG A 27 1.41 -3.68 3.39
C ARG A 27 1.05 -4.64 2.27
N ILE A 28 1.90 -4.70 1.25
CA ILE A 28 1.77 -5.64 0.14
C ILE A 28 3.04 -6.46 0.10
N GLU A 29 2.90 -7.77 0.22
CA GLU A 29 4.00 -8.71 0.16
C GLU A 29 4.01 -9.36 -1.21
N ASN A 30 5.00 -8.99 -2.02
CA ASN A 30 5.32 -9.66 -3.27
C ASN A 30 6.36 -10.75 -3.01
N LYS A 31 6.69 -11.58 -4.02
CA LYS A 31 7.71 -12.62 -3.84
C LYS A 31 9.12 -12.06 -3.59
N SER A 32 9.41 -10.89 -4.18
CA SER A 32 10.76 -10.33 -4.25
C SER A 32 10.95 -8.99 -3.53
N ASN A 33 9.86 -8.35 -3.11
CA ASN A 33 9.88 -7.05 -2.43
C ASN A 33 8.65 -6.87 -1.53
N MET A 34 8.68 -5.83 -0.70
CA MET A 34 7.55 -5.41 0.12
C MET A 34 7.19 -3.97 -0.23
N ILE A 35 5.89 -3.68 -0.31
CA ILE A 35 5.38 -2.33 -0.52
C ILE A 35 4.63 -1.91 0.73
N PHE A 36 4.99 -0.76 1.30
CA PHE A 36 4.26 -0.11 2.37
C PHE A 36 3.62 1.15 1.83
N LEU A 37 2.37 1.36 2.19
CA LEU A 37 1.60 2.52 1.79
C LEU A 37 0.90 3.08 3.01
N ASN A 38 1.01 4.39 3.20
CA ASN A 38 0.18 5.12 4.14
C ASN A 38 -0.24 6.47 3.55
N ARG A 39 -1.10 7.18 4.27
CA ARG A 39 -1.56 8.51 3.87
C ARG A 39 -1.04 9.54 4.86
N SER A 40 -0.47 10.62 4.34
CA SER A 40 -0.22 11.85 5.08
C SER A 40 -1.38 12.82 4.89
N ALA A 41 -1.38 13.93 5.63
CA ALA A 41 -2.39 14.97 5.52
C ALA A 41 -2.58 15.54 4.10
N LYS A 42 -1.61 15.34 3.20
CA LYS A 42 -1.62 15.92 1.85
C LYS A 42 -1.58 14.89 0.71
N ARG A 43 -1.02 13.71 0.94
CA ARG A 43 -0.68 12.76 -0.13
C ARG A 43 -0.48 11.34 0.40
N TYR A 44 -0.52 10.37 -0.51
CA TYR A 44 -0.10 9.00 -0.26
C TYR A 44 1.42 8.91 -0.32
N CYS A 45 1.99 8.19 0.63
CA CYS A 45 3.41 7.88 0.68
C CYS A 45 3.55 6.37 0.46
N ILE A 46 4.40 6.00 -0.48
CA ILE A 46 4.62 4.62 -0.88
C ILE A 46 6.10 4.34 -0.71
N ASN A 47 6.43 3.30 0.03
CA ASN A 47 7.79 2.79 0.19
C ASN A 47 7.86 1.38 -0.41
N ILE A 48 8.84 1.13 -1.28
CA ILE A 48 9.15 -0.20 -1.80
C ILE A 48 10.50 -0.64 -1.25
N SER A 49 10.51 -1.75 -0.51
CA SER A 49 11.71 -2.42 -0.01
C SER A 49 12.10 -3.58 -0.92
N ILE A 50 13.19 -3.41 -1.68
CA ILE A 50 13.73 -4.41 -2.60
C ILE A 50 15.10 -4.86 -2.08
N GLN A 51 15.17 -6.07 -1.53
CA GLN A 51 16.42 -6.67 -1.03
C GLN A 51 17.19 -5.76 -0.06
N GLY A 52 16.48 -4.99 0.77
CA GLY A 52 17.07 -4.07 1.75
C GLY A 52 17.40 -2.67 1.22
N ASN A 53 17.09 -2.37 -0.05
CA ASN A 53 17.07 -1.02 -0.58
C ASN A 53 15.66 -0.44 -0.54
N GLU A 54 15.52 0.80 -0.11
CA GLU A 54 14.23 1.49 0.04
C GLU A 54 14.06 2.54 -1.07
N GLU A 55 12.92 2.48 -1.77
CA GLU A 55 12.51 3.48 -2.76
C GLU A 55 11.22 4.18 -2.31
N PHE A 56 11.24 5.52 -2.29
CA PHE A 56 10.12 6.34 -1.82
C PHE A 56 9.42 7.06 -2.97
N PHE A 57 8.09 6.95 -2.99
CA PHE A 57 7.22 7.60 -3.96
C PHE A 57 6.09 8.34 -3.26
N TYR A 58 5.63 9.42 -3.90
CA TYR A 58 4.49 10.20 -3.45
C TYR A 58 3.45 10.29 -4.55
N ARG A 59 2.17 10.21 -4.17
CA ARG A 59 1.03 10.34 -5.09
C ARG A 59 -0.08 11.15 -4.42
N ASP A 60 -0.77 11.98 -5.19
CA ASP A 60 -1.72 12.93 -4.62
C ASP A 60 -3.17 12.43 -4.63
N ASN A 61 -3.47 11.36 -5.37
CA ASN A 61 -4.82 10.81 -5.47
C ASN A 61 -4.84 9.28 -5.55
N VAL A 62 -6.00 8.69 -5.24
CA VAL A 62 -6.19 7.22 -5.20
C VAL A 62 -5.95 6.57 -6.56
N ARG A 63 -6.32 7.24 -7.65
CA ARG A 63 -6.18 6.68 -9.00
C ARG A 63 -4.71 6.48 -9.36
N ASP A 64 -3.87 7.49 -9.16
CA ASP A 64 -2.44 7.38 -9.46
C ASP A 64 -1.74 6.35 -8.56
N VAL A 65 -2.22 6.17 -7.33
CA VAL A 65 -1.77 5.10 -6.44
C VAL A 65 -2.15 3.74 -7.01
N LEU A 66 -3.40 3.53 -7.42
CA LEU A 66 -3.86 2.27 -7.98
C LEU A 66 -3.15 1.93 -9.28
N ASP A 67 -2.95 2.90 -10.16
CA ASP A 67 -2.21 2.73 -11.41
C ASP A 67 -0.75 2.33 -11.12
N PHE A 68 -0.09 3.01 -10.17
CA PHE A 68 1.25 2.64 -9.72
C PHE A 68 1.32 1.24 -9.12
N LEU A 69 0.36 0.89 -8.26
CA LEU A 69 0.30 -0.42 -7.61
C LEU A 69 -0.01 -1.54 -8.61
N ASN A 70 -0.83 -1.29 -9.63
CA ASN A 70 -1.13 -2.28 -10.66
C ASN A 70 0.10 -2.70 -11.47
N GLU A 71 1.09 -1.82 -11.62
CA GLU A 71 2.37 -2.13 -12.27
C GLU A 71 3.33 -2.91 -11.37
N LYS A 72 3.13 -2.89 -10.04
CA LYS A 72 4.07 -3.43 -9.05
C LYS A 72 3.56 -4.64 -8.28
N ILE A 73 2.25 -4.81 -8.15
CA ILE A 73 1.64 -5.95 -7.46
C ILE A 73 1.68 -7.19 -8.36
N GLU A 74 2.29 -8.25 -7.87
CA GLU A 74 2.29 -9.57 -8.52
C GLU A 74 0.94 -10.28 -8.31
N GLN A 75 0.60 -11.27 -9.15
CA GLN A 75 -0.64 -12.05 -8.96
C GLN A 75 -0.66 -12.85 -7.65
N THR A 76 0.52 -13.22 -7.15
CA THR A 76 0.69 -14.01 -5.92
C THR A 76 0.84 -13.15 -4.67
N SER A 77 0.62 -11.84 -4.79
CA SER A 77 0.86 -10.92 -3.67
C SER A 77 -0.22 -11.04 -2.62
N THR A 78 0.19 -10.91 -1.36
CA THR A 78 -0.74 -10.83 -0.23
C THR A 78 -0.83 -9.37 0.23
N ILE A 79 -2.04 -8.90 0.52
CA ILE A 79 -2.30 -7.50 0.87
C ILE A 79 -2.88 -7.46 2.28
N PHE A 80 -2.29 -6.62 3.14
CA PHE A 80 -2.70 -6.41 4.52
C PHE A 80 -3.08 -4.94 4.73
N SER A 81 -4.16 -4.70 5.46
CA SER A 81 -4.52 -3.39 6.01
C SER A 81 -4.33 -3.37 7.52
N TYR A 82 -3.90 -2.23 8.04
CA TYR A 82 -3.73 -1.96 9.48
C TYR A 82 -4.74 -0.94 9.96
#